data_AF-A0A6P1MFP6-F1
#
_entry.id   AF-A0A6P1MFP6-F1
#
_cell.length_a   1.000
_cell.length_b   1.000
_cell.length_c   1.000
_cell.angle_alpha   90.00
_cell.angle_beta   90.00
_cell.angle_gamma   90.00
#
_symmetry.space_group_name_H-M   'P 1'
#
loop_
_entity.id
_entity.type
_entity.pdbx_description
1 polymer ?
#
loop_
_entity_poly.entity_id
_entity_poly.type
_entity_poly.pdbx_seq_one_letter_code
_entity_poly.pdbx_strand_id
1 'polypeptide(L)'
;MQIKWEKIKVIVLIACILLALFGIYQLISRLSFVGDRNFTLGGGYTCDKMPFDTMSFEIDGSNKFTYYYGNEQLVDNGTFTKVSDGVYSLNSSTFFKDEKLKCYKKYPSESGFKVKINGVECKFVQQTSEPVYINKNTE
;
A
#
# COMPACT_ATOMS: atom_id res chain seq x y z
N MET A 1 40.67 46.07 -3.69
CA MET A 1 39.63 45.55 -4.61
C MET A 1 39.55 44.02 -4.65
N GLN A 2 40.67 43.28 -4.57
CA GLN A 2 40.68 41.81 -4.63
C GLN A 2 39.93 41.07 -3.50
N ILE A 3 39.95 41.58 -2.27
CA ILE A 3 39.26 40.94 -1.11
C ILE A 3 37.73 40.86 -1.33
N LYS A 4 37.14 41.82 -2.05
CA LYS A 4 35.70 41.79 -2.39
C LYS A 4 35.39 40.68 -3.39
N TRP A 5 36.29 40.43 -4.34
CA TRP A 5 36.10 39.44 -5.40
C TRP A 5 36.19 38.01 -4.88
N GLU A 6 37.12 37.74 -3.96
CA GLU A 6 37.24 36.42 -3.31
C GLU A 6 36.01 36.10 -2.44
N LYS A 7 35.47 37.10 -1.71
CA LYS A 7 34.22 36.92 -0.96
C LYS A 7 33.01 36.63 -1.86
N ILE A 8 32.94 37.28 -3.03
CA ILE A 8 31.86 37.03 -4.00
C ILE A 8 31.95 35.59 -4.56
N LYS A 9 33.15 35.12 -4.91
CA LYS A 9 33.35 33.73 -5.36
C LYS A 9 32.90 32.72 -4.31
N VAL A 10 33.23 32.96 -3.04
CA VAL A 10 32.82 32.09 -1.92
C VAL A 10 31.29 32.08 -1.76
N ILE A 11 30.63 33.23 -1.86
CA ILE A 11 29.15 33.31 -1.77
C ILE A 11 28.49 32.55 -2.92
N VAL A 12 28.99 32.71 -4.15
CA VAL A 12 28.46 32.00 -5.33
C VAL A 12 28.67 30.49 -5.18
N LEU A 13 29.84 30.05 -4.69
CA LEU A 13 30.12 28.64 -4.44
C LEU A 13 29.15 28.05 -3.41
N ILE A 14 28.90 28.75 -2.30
CA ILE A 14 27.95 28.32 -1.26
C ILE A 14 26.54 28.23 -1.82
N ALA A 15 26.10 29.22 -2.62
CA ALA A 15 24.79 29.20 -3.25
C ALA A 15 24.61 28.00 -4.21
N CYS A 16 25.64 27.69 -5.01
CA CYS A 16 25.64 26.52 -5.89
C CYS A 16 25.53 25.21 -5.10
N ILE A 17 26.25 25.09 -3.98
CA ILE A 17 26.18 23.91 -3.11
C ILE A 17 24.77 23.76 -2.54
N LEU A 18 24.15 24.84 -2.04
CA LEU A 18 22.80 24.81 -1.50
C LEU A 18 21.75 24.40 -2.55
N LEU A 19 21.87 24.91 -3.78
CA LEU A 19 21.00 24.51 -4.89
C LEU A 19 21.18 23.04 -5.28
N ALA A 20 22.42 22.55 -5.31
CA ALA A 20 22.70 21.14 -5.57
C ALA A 20 22.12 20.24 -4.47
N LEU A 21 22.30 20.61 -3.19
CA LEU A 21 21.73 19.88 -2.06
C LEU A 21 20.20 19.87 -2.09
N PHE A 22 19.57 20.99 -2.46
CA PHE A 22 18.12 21.06 -2.64
C PHE A 22 17.64 20.15 -3.79
N GLY A 23 18.34 20.15 -4.93
CA GLY A 23 18.05 19.26 -6.05
C GLY A 23 18.18 17.79 -5.68
N ILE A 24 19.23 17.42 -4.94
CA ILE A 24 19.44 16.06 -4.42
C ILE A 24 18.33 15.69 -3.44
N TYR A 25 17.93 16.59 -2.53
CA TYR A 25 16.81 16.36 -1.62
C TYR A 25 15.49 16.10 -2.36
N GLN A 26 15.20 16.89 -3.40
CA GLN A 26 14.04 16.68 -4.27
C GLN A 26 14.11 15.35 -5.04
N LEU A 27 15.31 14.93 -5.46
CA LEU A 27 15.50 13.65 -6.14
C LEU A 27 15.32 12.46 -5.17
N ILE A 28 15.91 12.52 -3.98
CA ILE A 28 15.81 11.48 -2.94
C ILE A 28 14.37 11.35 -2.44
N SER A 29 13.65 12.46 -2.25
CA SER A 29 12.24 12.43 -1.84
C SER A 29 11.34 11.82 -2.91
N ARG A 30 11.61 12.04 -4.20
CA ARG A 30 10.92 11.35 -5.32
C ARG A 30 11.30 9.88 -5.45
N LEU A 31 12.52 9.52 -5.05
CA LEU A 31 12.95 8.13 -4.86
C LEU A 31 12.31 7.46 -3.64
N SER A 32 11.34 8.13 -3.01
CA SER A 32 10.24 7.59 -2.19
C SER A 32 10.45 6.12 -1.86
N PHE A 33 11.27 5.96 -0.82
CA PHE A 33 11.33 4.84 0.10
C PHE A 33 10.12 3.92 -0.07
N VAL A 34 10.30 2.79 -0.75
CA VAL A 34 9.50 1.59 -0.51
C VAL A 34 9.92 1.14 0.88
N GLY A 35 9.45 1.90 1.87
CA GLY A 35 9.66 1.58 3.25
C GLY A 35 8.77 0.42 3.57
N ASP A 36 9.38 -0.70 3.89
CA ASP A 36 8.78 -1.80 4.64
C ASP A 36 8.36 -1.32 6.05
N ARG A 37 7.49 -0.30 6.11
CA ARG A 37 6.94 0.19 7.36
C ARG A 37 5.71 -0.64 7.63
N ASN A 38 5.84 -1.58 8.58
CA ASN A 38 4.78 -2.12 9.44
C ASN A 38 3.36 -1.94 8.86
N PHE A 39 3.10 -2.55 7.71
CA PHE A 39 1.78 -2.47 7.10
C PHE A 39 0.91 -3.51 7.80
N THR A 40 0.05 -3.03 8.69
CA THR A 40 -0.99 -3.85 9.30
C THR A 40 -2.13 -3.98 8.31
N LEU A 41 -2.41 -5.21 7.89
CA LEU A 41 -3.47 -5.52 6.92
C LEU A 41 -4.84 -5.38 7.59
N GLY A 42 -5.51 -4.25 7.35
CA GLY A 42 -6.83 -3.94 7.90
C GLY A 42 -7.59 -2.94 7.02
N GLY A 43 -8.91 -2.99 7.10
CA GLY A 43 -9.80 -2.10 6.36
C GLY A 43 -10.30 -2.66 5.03
N GLY A 44 -10.89 -1.79 4.22
CA GLY A 44 -11.48 -2.12 2.92
C GLY A 44 -10.56 -1.80 1.74
N TYR A 45 -10.49 -2.72 0.79
CA TYR A 45 -9.63 -2.65 -0.39
C TYR A 45 -10.42 -3.00 -1.64
N THR A 46 -10.12 -2.32 -2.75
CA THR A 46 -10.73 -2.59 -4.05
C THR A 46 -9.71 -3.01 -5.11
N CYS A 47 -10.14 -3.81 -6.09
CA CYS A 47 -9.34 -4.23 -7.23
C CYS A 47 -10.08 -4.00 -8.54
N ASP A 48 -9.43 -3.34 -9.49
CA ASP A 48 -10.00 -3.11 -10.83
C ASP A 48 -9.98 -4.37 -11.70
N LYS A 49 -9.30 -5.44 -11.26
CA LYS A 49 -9.17 -6.69 -12.01
C LYS A 49 -9.88 -7.83 -11.29
N MET A 50 -10.91 -8.37 -11.97
CA MET A 50 -11.59 -9.62 -11.61
C MET A 50 -10.57 -10.74 -11.31
N PRO A 51 -10.83 -11.64 -10.32
CA PRO A 51 -12.15 -12.21 -10.02
C PRO A 51 -12.90 -11.65 -8.82
N PHE A 52 -12.39 -10.66 -8.08
CA PHE A 52 -13.08 -10.01 -6.96
C PHE A 52 -12.80 -8.51 -7.02
N ASP A 53 -13.79 -7.68 -6.70
CA ASP A 53 -13.63 -6.22 -6.73
C ASP A 53 -13.36 -5.62 -5.35
N THR A 54 -13.72 -6.33 -4.26
CA THR A 54 -13.59 -5.82 -2.89
C THR A 54 -13.11 -6.90 -1.93
N MET A 55 -12.17 -6.55 -1.06
CA MET A 55 -11.73 -7.35 0.09
C MET A 55 -11.71 -6.50 1.36
N SER A 56 -12.17 -7.06 2.46
CA SER A 56 -12.26 -6.42 3.77
C SER A 56 -11.51 -7.24 4.81
N PHE A 57 -10.72 -6.58 5.67
CA PHE A 57 -9.86 -7.23 6.67
C PHE A 57 -10.15 -6.71 8.08
N GLU A 58 -10.45 -7.64 8.99
CA GLU A 58 -10.78 -7.39 10.40
C GLU A 58 -9.63 -7.87 11.31
N ILE A 59 -9.05 -6.95 12.09
CA ILE A 59 -7.90 -7.23 12.98
C ILE A 59 -8.35 -7.40 14.45
N ASP A 60 -9.64 -7.54 14.72
CA ASP A 60 -10.27 -7.54 16.05
C ASP A 60 -10.03 -8.83 16.88
N GLY A 61 -8.90 -9.51 16.65
CA GLY A 61 -8.54 -10.79 17.27
C GLY A 61 -9.03 -12.01 16.48
N SER A 62 -9.95 -11.83 15.53
CA SER A 62 -10.43 -12.90 14.67
C SER A 62 -9.59 -13.10 13.40
N ASN A 63 -8.82 -12.08 13.00
CA ASN A 63 -8.04 -12.03 11.75
C ASN A 63 -8.83 -12.57 10.56
N LYS A 64 -10.08 -12.11 10.44
CA LYS A 64 -11.00 -12.54 9.38
C LYS A 64 -10.88 -11.61 8.18
N PHE A 65 -11.02 -12.18 7.00
CA PHE A 65 -11.22 -11.41 5.79
C PHE A 65 -12.46 -11.87 5.06
N THR A 66 -13.07 -10.93 4.35
CA THR A 66 -14.28 -11.15 3.56
C THR A 66 -14.04 -10.59 2.16
N TYR A 67 -14.52 -11.28 1.12
CA TYR A 67 -14.35 -10.85 -0.26
C TYR A 67 -15.64 -10.93 -1.07
N TYR A 68 -15.79 -9.99 -1.99
CA TYR A 68 -17.02 -9.73 -2.73
C TYR A 68 -16.76 -9.76 -4.24
N TYR A 69 -17.79 -10.13 -5.01
CA TYR A 69 -17.76 -10.13 -6.47
C TYR A 69 -18.93 -9.32 -7.05
N GLY A 70 -18.62 -8.35 -7.91
CA GLY A 70 -19.61 -7.41 -8.41
C GLY A 70 -20.09 -6.50 -7.29
N ASN A 71 -20.94 -5.52 -7.64
CA ASN A 71 -21.66 -4.73 -6.66
C ASN A 71 -22.44 -5.66 -5.71
N GLU A 72 -21.79 -6.02 -4.60
CA GLU A 72 -22.41 -6.41 -3.34
C GLU A 72 -22.76 -7.90 -3.12
N GLN A 73 -22.23 -8.83 -3.92
CA GLN A 73 -22.37 -10.27 -3.62
C GLN A 73 -21.20 -10.79 -2.78
N LEU A 74 -21.47 -11.14 -1.53
CA LEU A 74 -20.55 -11.89 -0.68
C LEU A 74 -20.18 -13.20 -1.38
N VAL A 75 -18.88 -13.43 -1.58
CA VAL A 75 -18.38 -14.68 -2.18
C VAL A 75 -18.10 -15.70 -1.10
N ASP A 76 -17.24 -15.34 -0.14
CA ASP A 76 -16.87 -16.17 1.01
C ASP A 76 -16.14 -15.30 2.05
N ASN A 77 -15.74 -15.92 3.15
CA ASN A 77 -14.82 -15.38 4.12
C ASN A 77 -13.67 -16.35 4.40
N GLY A 78 -12.69 -15.88 5.15
CA GLY A 78 -11.54 -16.68 5.54
C GLY A 78 -10.76 -16.05 6.67
N THR A 79 -9.60 -16.61 6.95
CA THR A 79 -8.66 -16.08 7.93
C THR A 79 -7.35 -15.71 7.28
N PHE A 80 -6.67 -14.73 7.86
CA PHE A 80 -5.35 -14.33 7.42
C PHE A 80 -4.34 -14.39 8.57
N THR A 81 -3.10 -14.75 8.25
CA THR A 81 -2.03 -14.86 9.24
C THR A 81 -0.79 -14.14 8.75
N LYS A 82 -0.19 -13.31 9.61
CA LYS A 82 1.07 -12.64 9.30
C LYS A 82 2.19 -13.68 9.18
N VAL A 83 2.87 -13.69 8.03
CA VAL A 83 4.01 -14.59 7.75
C VAL A 83 5.32 -13.87 8.03
N SER A 84 5.44 -12.63 7.56
CA SER A 84 6.57 -11.73 7.80
C SER A 84 6.10 -10.28 7.66
N ASP A 85 7.00 -9.32 7.78
CA ASP A 85 6.64 -7.93 7.56
C ASP A 85 6.11 -7.70 6.14
N GLY A 86 4.92 -7.11 6.06
CA GLY A 86 4.22 -6.86 4.79
C GLY A 86 3.74 -8.12 4.06
N VAL A 87 3.81 -9.31 4.65
CA VAL A 87 3.38 -10.56 3.98
C VAL A 87 2.41 -11.32 4.86
N TYR A 88 1.27 -11.68 4.29
CA TYR A 88 0.21 -12.45 4.96
C TYR A 88 -0.17 -13.67 4.13
N SER A 89 -0.59 -14.74 4.80
CA SER A 89 -1.22 -15.92 4.19
C SER A 89 -2.73 -15.76 4.27
N LEU A 90 -3.44 -16.03 3.19
CA LEU A 90 -4.90 -16.13 3.16
C LEU A 90 -5.32 -17.60 3.17
N ASN A 91 -6.36 -17.91 3.93
CA ASN A 91 -6.98 -19.21 3.92
C ASN A 91 -8.51 -19.07 3.96
N SER A 92 -9.20 -19.75 3.05
CA SER A 92 -10.66 -19.81 2.99
C SER A 92 -11.09 -21.19 2.52
N SER A 93 -12.35 -21.54 2.73
CA SER A 93 -12.86 -22.83 2.28
C SER A 93 -12.90 -22.98 0.75
N THR A 94 -13.06 -21.85 0.04
CA THR A 94 -13.40 -21.85 -1.40
C THR A 94 -12.21 -21.52 -2.31
N PHE A 95 -11.65 -20.31 -2.21
CA PHE A 95 -10.72 -19.77 -3.21
C PHE A 95 -9.27 -19.69 -2.76
N PHE A 96 -9.03 -19.54 -1.46
CA PHE A 96 -7.70 -19.32 -0.90
C PHE A 96 -7.21 -20.54 -0.10
N LYS A 97 -6.13 -21.17 -0.55
CA LYS A 97 -5.39 -22.25 0.14
C LYS A 97 -3.92 -21.83 0.34
N ASP A 98 -3.69 -20.98 1.33
CA ASP A 98 -2.36 -20.48 1.73
C ASP A 98 -1.69 -19.51 0.73
N GLU A 99 -2.48 -18.75 -0.02
CA GLU A 99 -1.97 -17.72 -0.93
C GLU A 99 -1.29 -16.61 -0.15
N LYS A 100 -0.11 -16.23 -0.62
CA LYS A 100 0.64 -15.12 -0.05
C LYS A 100 0.20 -13.82 -0.71
N LEU A 101 -0.23 -12.87 0.10
CA LEU A 101 -0.35 -11.48 -0.30
C LEU A 101 0.85 -10.67 0.18
N LYS A 102 1.23 -9.69 -0.61
CA LYS A 102 2.32 -8.76 -0.33
C LYS A 102 1.78 -7.33 -0.27
N CYS A 103 1.86 -6.73 0.90
CA CYS A 103 1.43 -5.37 1.14
C CYS A 103 2.43 -4.37 0.57
N TYR A 104 1.95 -3.19 0.20
CA TYR A 104 2.77 -2.08 -0.22
C TYR A 104 2.22 -0.78 0.34
N LYS A 105 3.12 0.19 0.54
CA LYS A 105 2.79 1.56 0.89
C LYS A 105 3.63 2.49 0.03
N LYS A 106 2.98 3.19 -0.89
CA LYS A 106 3.55 4.23 -1.72
C LYS A 106 3.16 5.59 -1.13
N TYR A 107 4.12 6.21 -0.46
CA TYR A 107 3.94 7.57 0.04
C TYR A 107 3.76 8.55 -1.14
N PRO A 108 2.90 9.59 -1.02
CA PRO A 108 2.04 9.91 0.13
C PRO A 108 0.65 9.27 0.11
N SER A 109 0.24 8.64 -0.99
CA SER A 109 -1.18 8.55 -1.33
C SER A 109 -1.76 7.16 -1.50
N GLU A 110 -0.96 6.09 -1.54
CA GLU A 110 -1.48 4.76 -1.86
C GLU A 110 -0.92 3.68 -0.94
N SER A 111 -1.80 2.87 -0.38
CA SER A 111 -1.46 1.62 0.26
C SER A 111 -2.37 0.51 -0.25
N GLY A 112 -1.92 -0.73 -0.10
CA GLY A 112 -2.68 -1.86 -0.59
C GLY A 112 -1.89 -3.15 -0.51
N PHE A 113 -2.32 -4.14 -1.28
CA PHE A 113 -1.59 -5.39 -1.41
C PHE A 113 -1.70 -5.97 -2.82
N LYS A 114 -0.83 -6.92 -3.12
CA LYS A 114 -0.87 -7.76 -4.31
C LYS A 114 -1.03 -9.20 -3.91
N VAL A 115 -1.88 -9.93 -4.61
CA VAL A 115 -2.10 -11.37 -4.40
C VAL A 115 -2.24 -12.06 -5.76
N LYS A 116 -1.77 -13.29 -5.87
CA LYS A 116 -1.88 -14.10 -7.08
C LYS A 116 -3.10 -15.01 -6.96
N ILE A 117 -4.11 -14.80 -7.80
CA ILE A 117 -5.35 -15.59 -7.83
C ILE A 117 -5.43 -16.27 -9.19
N ASN A 118 -5.54 -17.60 -9.21
CA ASN A 118 -5.57 -18.40 -10.45
C ASN A 118 -4.41 -18.06 -11.42
N GLY A 119 -3.23 -17.76 -10.89
CA GLY A 119 -2.06 -17.40 -11.68
C GLY A 119 -1.99 -15.92 -12.12
N VAL A 120 -3.04 -15.14 -11.90
CA VAL A 120 -3.10 -13.70 -12.23
C VAL A 120 -2.75 -12.86 -11.00
N GLU A 121 -1.84 -11.89 -11.15
CA GLU A 121 -1.56 -10.93 -10.09
C GLU A 121 -2.66 -9.85 -10.05
N CYS A 122 -3.41 -9.81 -8.95
CA CYS A 122 -4.41 -8.80 -8.64
C CYS A 122 -3.81 -7.76 -7.69
N LYS A 123 -4.02 -6.47 -7.97
CA LYS A 123 -3.59 -5.34 -7.13
C LYS A 123 -4.80 -4.75 -6.44
N PHE A 124 -4.82 -4.84 -5.12
CA PHE A 124 -5.82 -4.24 -4.27
C PHE A 124 -5.30 -2.91 -3.71
N VAL A 125 -6.12 -1.87 -3.76
CA VAL A 125 -5.83 -0.53 -3.25
C VAL A 125 -6.75 -0.25 -2.07
N GLN A 126 -6.19 0.22 -0.96
CA GLN A 126 -6.95 0.55 0.23
C GLN A 126 -7.85 1.77 -0.01
N GLN A 127 -9.13 1.64 0.30
CA GLN A 127 -10.12 2.72 0.21
C GLN A 127 -10.45 3.31 1.58
N THR A 128 -10.42 2.47 2.62
CA THR A 128 -10.73 2.87 4.00
C THR A 128 -9.88 2.09 5.00
N SER A 129 -9.64 2.70 6.17
CA SER A 129 -8.99 2.06 7.31
C SER A 129 -9.92 1.13 8.10
N GLU A 130 -11.24 1.26 7.90
CA GLU A 130 -12.25 0.45 8.58
C GLU A 130 -12.70 -0.72 7.69
N PRO A 131 -13.02 -1.89 8.27
CA PRO A 131 -13.60 -3.00 7.50
C PRO A 131 -14.88 -2.56 6.80
N VAL A 132 -15.03 -2.98 5.55
CA VAL A 132 -16.25 -2.77 4.76
C VAL A 132 -17.07 -4.04 4.83
N TYR A 133 -18.32 -3.91 5.29
CA TYR A 133 -19.31 -4.98 5.24
C TYR A 133 -20.38 -4.58 4.24
N ILE A 134 -20.41 -5.27 3.11
CA ILE A 134 -21.44 -5.05 2.12
C ILE A 134 -22.59 -6.00 2.44
N ASN A 135 -23.65 -5.47 3.08
CA ASN A 135 -24.88 -6.20 3.33
C ASN A 135 -25.96 -5.74 2.36
N LYS A 136 -26.68 -6.69 1.75
CA LYS A 136 -28.00 -6.39 1.19
C LYS A 136 -28.92 -6.03 2.35
N ASN A 137 -29.19 -4.74 2.54
CA ASN A 137 -30.37 -4.23 3.23
C ASN A 137 -30.54 -2.76 2.82
N THR A 138 -30.98 -2.54 1.59
CA THR A 138 -31.82 -1.39 1.25
C THR A 138 -32.63 -1.77 0.03
N GLU A 139 -33.82 -2.33 0.28
CA GLU A 139 -34.97 -2.17 -0.61
C GLU A 139 -35.36 -0.68 -0.67
#